data_AF-A0A429NB53-F1
#
_entry.id   AF-A0A429NB53-F1
#
_cell.length_a   1.000
_cell.length_b   1.000
_cell.length_c   1.000
_cell.angle_alpha   90.00
_cell.angle_beta   90.00
_cell.angle_gamma   90.00
#
_symmetry.space_group_name_H-M   'P 1'
#
loop_
_entity.id
_entity.type
_entity.pdbx_description
1 polymer ?
#
loop_
_entity_poly.entity_id
_entity_poly.type
_entity_poly.pdbx_seq_one_letter_code
_entity_poly.pdbx_strand_id
1 'polypeptide(L)'
;MHAPVCGIRRADNSGEADTAAWRQVLARIPLPEGPRQTADLVRLRDDPRADVEERGTSRLDAWLTAHPQTARIENGALVLRGAAAPVDELLRIAVELVRDGRRRRLRACPDRRWVFHDQSRNTARTGAACTRATRAAPAAASPR
;
A
#
# COMPACT_ATOMS: atom_id res chain seq x y z
N MET A 1 0.64 -12.42 -19.01
CA MET A 1 1.60 -12.70 -17.90
C MET A 1 2.25 -11.39 -17.52
N HIS A 2 1.72 -10.70 -16.50
CA HIS A 2 2.29 -9.43 -16.02
C HIS A 2 3.22 -9.73 -14.83
N ALA A 3 4.49 -9.36 -14.98
CA ALA A 3 5.46 -9.37 -13.89
C ALA A 3 5.05 -8.35 -12.81
N PRO A 4 5.27 -8.63 -11.51
CA PRO A 4 5.10 -7.62 -10.48
C PRO A 4 6.20 -6.56 -10.65
N VAL A 5 5.79 -5.31 -10.90
CA VAL A 5 6.68 -4.16 -10.96
C VAL A 5 7.33 -4.00 -9.58
N CYS A 6 8.59 -4.42 -9.48
CA CYS A 6 9.45 -4.29 -8.32
C CYS A 6 10.47 -3.20 -8.66
N GLY A 7 10.31 -2.00 -8.11
CA GLY A 7 11.29 -0.94 -8.29
C GLY A 7 10.75 0.46 -8.07
N ILE A 8 10.64 0.87 -6.80
CA ILE A 8 10.88 2.28 -6.48
C ILE A 8 12.28 2.33 -5.85
N ARG A 9 13.21 2.80 -6.68
CA ARG A 9 14.59 3.11 -6.33
C ARG A 9 14.55 4.20 -5.25
N ARG A 10 15.46 4.09 -4.27
CA ARG A 10 15.69 5.09 -3.22
C ARG A 10 15.79 6.47 -3.90
N ALA A 11 14.84 7.37 -3.67
CA ALA A 11 14.86 8.70 -4.24
C ALA A 11 15.92 9.52 -3.50
N ASP A 12 16.87 10.04 -4.27
CA ASP A 12 17.77 11.11 -3.86
C ASP A 12 16.93 12.37 -3.56
N ASN A 13 17.37 13.17 -2.59
CA ASN A 13 16.70 14.37 -2.06
C ASN A 13 16.54 15.47 -3.13
N SER A 14 15.62 15.30 -4.06
CA SER A 14 15.16 16.32 -5.01
C SER A 14 13.64 16.30 -4.99
N GLY A 15 13.01 17.28 -4.31
CA GLY A 15 11.56 17.30 -4.10
C GLY A 15 10.70 17.23 -5.38
N GLU A 16 11.30 17.52 -6.54
CA GLU A 16 10.69 17.37 -7.85
C GLU A 16 10.60 15.90 -8.32
N ALA A 17 11.65 15.09 -8.06
CA ALA A 17 11.64 13.67 -8.37
C ALA A 17 10.62 12.90 -7.51
N ASP A 18 10.46 13.31 -6.25
CA ASP A 18 9.49 12.71 -5.34
C ASP A 18 8.05 13.07 -5.74
N THR A 19 7.83 14.31 -6.20
CA THR A 19 6.54 14.76 -6.75
C THR A 19 6.18 14.05 -8.06
N ALA A 20 7.14 13.88 -8.97
CA ALA A 20 6.93 13.16 -10.22
C ALA A 20 6.61 11.68 -9.98
N ALA A 21 7.34 11.03 -9.08
CA ALA A 21 7.07 9.65 -8.66
C ALA A 21 5.69 9.51 -8.00
N TRP A 22 5.32 10.47 -7.14
CA TRP A 22 3.98 10.51 -6.53
C TRP A 22 2.89 10.56 -7.60
N ARG A 23 2.98 11.48 -8.55
CA ARG A 23 1.97 11.62 -9.61
C ARG A 23 1.91 10.40 -10.52
N GLN A 24 3.04 9.73 -10.75
CA GLN A 24 3.07 8.51 -11.57
C GLN A 24 2.32 7.35 -10.90
N VAL A 25 2.46 7.18 -9.58
CA VAL A 25 1.91 6.03 -8.86
C VAL A 25 0.53 6.33 -8.26
N LEU A 26 0.32 7.56 -7.81
CA LEU A 26 -0.84 8.02 -7.04
C LEU A 26 -1.51 9.22 -7.72
N ALA A 27 -1.69 9.16 -9.05
CA ALA A 27 -2.24 10.24 -9.86
C ALA A 27 -3.58 10.82 -9.35
N ARG A 28 -4.37 10.01 -8.62
CA ARG A 28 -5.67 10.39 -8.05
C ARG A 28 -5.59 10.99 -6.64
N ILE A 29 -4.45 10.88 -5.97
CA ILE A 29 -4.27 11.34 -4.59
C ILE A 29 -3.57 12.70 -4.64
N PRO A 30 -4.17 13.76 -4.05
CA PRO A 30 -3.53 15.07 -3.93
C PRO A 30 -2.15 14.97 -3.28
N LEU A 31 -1.26 15.90 -3.62
CA LEU A 31 0.03 15.97 -2.95
C LEU A 31 -0.14 16.43 -1.49
N PRO A 32 0.60 15.84 -0.54
CA PRO A 32 0.61 16.35 0.82
C PRO A 32 1.25 17.74 0.86
N GLU A 33 0.60 18.67 1.57
CA GLU A 33 0.99 20.08 1.64
C GLU A 33 2.04 20.35 2.74
N GLY A 34 2.41 19.34 3.51
CA GLY A 34 3.39 19.51 4.58
C GLY A 34 3.72 18.23 5.36
N PRO A 35 4.69 18.31 6.29
CA PRO A 35 5.24 17.15 6.98
C PRO A 35 4.22 16.38 7.82
N ARG A 36 3.19 17.08 8.34
CA ARG A 36 2.09 16.45 9.09
C ARG A 36 1.26 15.52 8.19
N GLN A 37 0.84 16.00 7.02
CA GLN A 37 0.07 15.17 6.08
C GLN A 37 0.90 13.98 5.57
N THR A 38 2.20 14.18 5.33
CA THR A 38 3.11 13.08 4.99
C THR A 38 3.22 12.06 6.12
N ALA A 39 3.31 12.50 7.38
CA ALA A 39 3.34 11.62 8.54
C ALA A 39 2.02 10.83 8.67
N ASP A 40 0.88 11.48 8.46
CA ASP A 40 -0.44 10.83 8.51
C ASP A 40 -0.59 9.78 7.39
N LEU A 41 -0.09 10.05 6.18
CA LEU A 41 -0.04 9.07 5.10
C LEU A 41 0.85 7.86 5.43
N VAL A 42 1.99 8.09 6.06
CA VAL A 42 2.88 7.02 6.53
C VAL A 42 2.18 6.17 7.59
N ARG A 43 1.50 6.80 8.55
CA ARG A 43 0.72 6.08 9.56
C ARG A 43 -0.45 5.30 8.96
N LEU A 44 -1.21 5.91 8.06
CA LEU A 44 -2.30 5.26 7.34
C LEU A 44 -1.82 4.10 6.45
N ARG A 45 -0.56 4.07 6.02
CA ARG A 45 0.01 2.88 5.35
C ARG A 45 0.30 1.77 6.35
N ASP A 46 0.88 2.11 7.49
CA ASP A 46 1.39 1.15 8.47
C ASP A 46 0.26 0.56 9.34
N ASP A 47 -0.79 1.31 9.63
CA ASP A 47 -1.93 0.88 10.47
C ASP A 47 -2.77 -0.24 9.82
N PRO A 48 -3.28 -0.12 8.57
CA PRO A 48 -3.98 -1.21 7.89
C PRO A 48 -3.08 -2.42 7.67
N ARG A 49 -1.77 -2.23 7.55
CA ARG A 49 -0.81 -3.34 7.48
C ARG A 49 -0.79 -4.10 8.80
N ALA A 50 -0.68 -3.41 9.94
CA ALA A 50 -0.79 -4.05 11.25
C ALA A 50 -2.13 -4.77 11.42
N ASP A 51 -3.23 -4.17 10.97
CA ASP A 51 -4.54 -4.83 10.99
C ASP A 51 -4.59 -6.08 10.08
N VAL A 52 -3.85 -6.12 8.97
CA VAL A 52 -3.72 -7.32 8.12
C VAL A 52 -2.90 -8.41 8.81
N GLU A 53 -1.82 -8.05 9.50
CA GLU A 53 -0.97 -8.97 10.28
C GLU A 53 -1.76 -9.60 11.44
N GLU A 54 -2.49 -8.78 12.17
CA GLU A 54 -3.30 -9.18 13.34
C GLU A 54 -4.68 -9.74 12.97
N ARG A 55 -5.07 -9.64 11.69
CA ARG A 55 -6.41 -9.96 11.20
C ARG A 55 -7.54 -9.16 11.89
N GLY A 56 -7.24 -7.98 12.41
CA GLY A 56 -8.18 -7.05 13.04
C GLY A 56 -8.76 -6.02 12.06
N THR A 57 -9.54 -5.04 12.52
CA THR A 57 -9.96 -3.83 11.75
C THR A 57 -9.89 -2.54 12.58
N SER A 58 -9.48 -2.64 13.85
CA SER A 58 -9.67 -1.57 14.82
C SER A 58 -8.95 -0.28 14.43
N ARG A 59 -7.79 -0.35 13.78
CA ARG A 59 -7.07 0.85 13.34
C ARG A 59 -7.73 1.47 12.12
N LEU A 60 -8.16 0.66 11.15
CA LEU A 60 -8.95 1.15 10.02
C LEU A 60 -10.26 1.80 10.49
N ASP A 61 -10.93 1.22 11.49
CA ASP A 61 -12.16 1.77 12.07
C ASP A 61 -11.90 3.11 12.78
N ALA A 62 -10.75 3.24 13.46
CA ALA A 62 -10.31 4.50 14.06
C ALA A 62 -10.06 5.58 12.99
N TRP A 63 -9.42 5.22 11.86
CA TRP A 63 -9.23 6.12 10.73
C TRP A 63 -10.56 6.59 10.13
N LEU A 64 -11.53 5.69 9.94
CA LEU A 64 -12.86 6.03 9.43
C LEU A 64 -13.66 6.92 10.39
N THR A 65 -13.43 6.76 11.70
CA THR A 65 -14.03 7.63 12.71
C THR A 65 -13.43 9.03 12.67
N ALA A 66 -12.11 9.14 12.50
CA ALA A 66 -11.41 10.42 12.40
C ALA A 66 -11.62 11.14 11.06
N HIS A 67 -11.82 10.37 9.97
CA HIS A 67 -12.04 10.85 8.61
C HIS A 67 -13.37 10.32 8.07
N PRO A 68 -14.51 10.85 8.55
CA PRO A 68 -15.82 10.33 8.20
C PRO A 68 -16.11 10.47 6.70
N GLN A 69 -16.54 9.36 6.10
CA GLN A 69 -16.92 9.30 4.69
C GLN A 69 -18.45 9.26 4.56
N THR A 70 -18.99 10.01 3.61
CA THR A 70 -20.40 9.96 3.23
C THR A 70 -20.60 8.90 2.15
N ALA A 71 -21.45 7.91 2.44
CA ALA A 71 -21.88 6.91 1.49
C ALA A 71 -23.05 7.41 0.62
N ARG A 72 -22.97 7.21 -0.70
CA ARG A 72 -24.05 7.50 -1.65
C ARG A 72 -24.23 6.35 -2.63
N ILE A 73 -25.44 6.19 -3.17
CA ILE A 73 -25.70 5.24 -4.26
C ILE A 73 -25.82 6.05 -5.55
N GLU A 74 -24.91 5.83 -6.49
CA GLU A 74 -24.86 6.51 -7.79
C GLU A 74 -24.76 5.44 -8.88
N ASN A 75 -25.66 5.48 -9.87
CA ASN A 75 -25.70 4.51 -10.98
C ASN A 75 -25.68 3.04 -10.53
N GLY A 76 -26.37 2.73 -9.41
CA GLY A 76 -26.42 1.37 -8.84
C GLY A 76 -25.15 0.93 -8.10
N ALA A 77 -24.17 1.83 -7.91
CA ALA A 77 -22.96 1.56 -7.15
C ALA A 77 -22.90 2.39 -5.87
N LEU A 78 -22.46 1.79 -4.76
CA LEU A 78 -22.07 2.51 -3.56
C LEU A 78 -20.78 3.30 -3.84
N VAL A 79 -20.82 4.61 -3.66
CA VAL A 79 -19.72 5.56 -3.82
C VAL A 79 -19.46 6.23 -2.47
N LEU A 80 -18.20 6.31 -2.08
CA LEU A 80 -17.78 7.04 -0.88
C LEU A 80 -17.28 8.43 -1.28
N ARG A 81 -17.76 9.45 -0.58
CA ARG A 81 -17.33 10.84 -0.73
C ARG A 81 -16.86 11.38 0.62
N GLY A 82 -15.79 12.16 0.62
CA GLY A 82 -15.24 12.77 1.83
C GLY A 82 -14.46 14.03 1.48
N ALA A 83 -13.61 14.48 2.40
CA ALA A 83 -12.66 15.54 2.09
C ALA A 83 -11.74 15.10 0.92
N ALA A 84 -11.29 16.06 0.12
CA ALA A 84 -10.30 15.83 -0.92
C ALA A 84 -8.87 15.89 -0.37
N ALA A 85 -8.67 15.43 0.88
CA ALA A 85 -7.33 15.34 1.46
C ALA A 85 -6.67 14.03 1.03
N PRO A 86 -5.32 13.97 0.96
CA PRO A 86 -4.60 12.77 0.55
C PRO A 86 -4.97 11.51 1.37
N VAL A 87 -5.14 11.69 2.68
CA VAL A 87 -5.54 10.63 3.63
C VAL A 87 -6.93 10.10 3.31
N ASP A 88 -7.90 10.97 3.06
CA ASP A 88 -9.28 10.61 2.74
C ASP A 88 -9.40 9.84 1.42
N GLU A 89 -8.65 10.23 0.40
CA GLU A 89 -8.59 9.48 -0.87
C GLU A 89 -7.99 8.08 -0.67
N LEU A 90 -6.90 7.98 0.09
CA LEU A 90 -6.27 6.68 0.36
C LEU A 90 -7.18 5.78 1.22
N LEU A 91 -7.92 6.37 2.17
CA LEU A 91 -8.87 5.67 3.00
C LEU A 91 -10.04 5.11 2.18
N ARG A 92 -10.55 5.87 1.21
CA ARG A 92 -11.59 5.38 0.27
C ARG A 92 -11.11 4.17 -0.52
N ILE A 93 -9.89 4.19 -1.04
CA ILE A 93 -9.27 3.05 -1.72
C ILE A 93 -9.17 1.83 -0.77
N ALA A 94 -8.77 2.06 0.49
CA ALA A 94 -8.70 0.99 1.48
C ALA A 94 -10.07 0.34 1.74
N VAL A 95 -11.13 1.15 1.87
CA VAL A 95 -12.50 0.65 2.06
C VAL A 95 -12.99 -0.11 0.84
N GLU A 96 -12.70 0.35 -0.38
CA GLU A 96 -13.04 -0.38 -1.61
C GLU A 96 -12.38 -1.77 -1.64
N LEU A 97 -11.11 -1.88 -1.23
CA LEU A 97 -10.42 -3.17 -1.11
C LEU A 97 -11.07 -4.10 -0.07
N VAL A 98 -11.59 -3.54 1.02
CA VAL A 98 -12.33 -4.30 2.05
C VAL A 98 -13.67 -4.76 1.49
N ARG A 99 -14.42 -3.84 0.85
CA ARG A 99 -15.73 -4.10 0.25
C ARG A 99 -15.67 -5.21 -0.79
N ASP A 100 -14.62 -5.23 -1.61
CA ASP A 100 -14.40 -6.27 -2.63
C ASP A 100 -13.98 -7.63 -2.03
N GLY A 101 -13.88 -7.76 -0.71
CA GLY A 101 -13.45 -8.99 -0.02
C GLY A 101 -11.98 -9.35 -0.25
N ARG A 102 -11.22 -8.50 -0.94
CA ARG A 102 -9.80 -8.71 -1.30
C ARG A 102 -8.90 -8.69 -0.07
N ARG A 103 -9.34 -8.05 1.01
CA ARG A 103 -8.62 -7.99 2.29
C ARG A 103 -8.26 -9.35 2.87
N ARG A 104 -9.12 -10.37 2.75
CA ARG A 104 -8.86 -11.72 3.30
C ARG A 104 -7.63 -12.40 2.69
N ARG A 105 -7.29 -12.00 1.46
CA ARG A 105 -6.14 -12.48 0.70
C ARG A 105 -4.91 -11.60 0.89
N LEU A 106 -5.01 -10.46 1.57
CA LEU A 106 -3.85 -9.66 1.89
C LEU A 106 -3.00 -10.38 2.95
N ARG A 107 -1.69 -10.31 2.74
CA ARG A 107 -0.65 -10.78 3.66
C ARG A 107 0.44 -9.72 3.72
N ALA A 108 0.96 -9.46 4.90
CA ALA A 108 2.12 -8.59 5.06
C ALA A 108 3.40 -9.42 4.97
N CYS A 109 4.42 -8.93 4.25
CA CYS A 109 5.73 -9.58 4.25
C CYS A 109 6.47 -9.19 5.55
N PRO A 110 6.96 -10.14 6.37
CA PRO A 110 7.59 -9.84 7.66
C PRO A 110 8.85 -8.96 7.52
N ASP A 111 9.60 -9.11 6.42
CA ASP A 111 10.87 -8.40 6.23
C ASP A 111 10.76 -7.12 5.41
N ARG A 112 9.59 -6.82 4.84
CA ARG A 112 9.41 -5.64 3.98
C ARG A 112 8.08 -4.96 4.28
N ARG A 113 8.07 -3.63 4.33
CA ARG A 113 6.90 -2.76 4.57
C ARG A 113 5.76 -2.87 3.53
N TRP A 114 5.76 -3.89 2.67
CA TRP A 114 4.76 -4.13 1.64
C TRP A 114 3.72 -5.17 2.07
N VAL A 115 2.47 -4.91 1.73
CA VAL A 115 1.37 -5.89 1.77
C VAL A 115 1.18 -6.44 0.36
N PHE A 116 0.98 -7.75 0.24
CA PHE A 116 0.75 -8.40 -1.05
C PHE A 116 -0.56 -9.18 -1.05
N HIS A 117 -1.14 -9.33 -2.24
CA HIS A 117 -2.36 -10.10 -2.45
C HIS A 117 -2.03 -11.56 -2.76
N ASP A 118 -2.49 -12.48 -1.93
CA ASP A 118 -2.36 -13.93 -2.13
C ASP A 118 -3.31 -14.41 -3.24
N GLN A 119 -2.72 -14.59 -4.43
CA GLN A 119 -3.38 -15.16 -5.60
C GLN A 119 -3.40 -16.70 -5.61
N SER A 120 -2.96 -17.37 -4.53
CA SER A 120 -3.00 -18.84 -4.48
C SER A 120 -4.43 -19.37 -4.36
N ARG A 121 -4.71 -20.51 -5.01
CA ARG A 121 -6.01 -21.19 -4.94
C ARG A 121 -6.31 -21.76 -3.55
N ASN A 122 -5.28 -22.10 -2.75
CA ASN A 122 -5.44 -22.73 -1.44
C ASN A 122 -5.18 -21.81 -0.24
N THR A 123 -4.97 -20.50 -0.41
CA THR A 123 -4.77 -19.54 0.72
C THR A 123 -3.64 -19.91 1.70
N ALA A 124 -2.74 -20.81 1.28
CA ALA A 124 -1.73 -21.45 2.13
C ALA A 124 -0.32 -20.89 1.89
N ARG A 125 -0.16 -19.85 1.06
CA ARG A 125 1.16 -19.35 0.72
C ARG A 125 1.63 -18.33 1.75
N THR A 126 2.31 -18.82 2.78
CA THR A 126 3.23 -18.02 3.60
C THR A 126 4.61 -18.03 2.93
N GLY A 127 5.04 -16.88 2.39
CA GLY A 127 6.46 -16.56 2.28
C GLY A 127 7.28 -16.97 1.03
N ALA A 128 6.78 -17.69 0.04
CA ALA A 128 7.64 -18.15 -1.08
C ALA A 128 7.92 -17.11 -2.19
N ALA A 129 7.25 -15.95 -2.20
CA ALA A 129 7.58 -14.83 -3.12
C ALA A 129 8.45 -13.75 -2.45
N CYS A 130 8.75 -13.89 -1.15
CA CYS A 130 9.64 -12.98 -0.41
C CYS A 130 11.10 -13.48 -0.35
N THR A 131 11.51 -14.49 -1.14
CA THR A 131 12.91 -14.87 -1.26
C THR A 131 13.68 -13.85 -2.09
N ARG A 132 14.48 -13.05 -1.38
CA ARG A 132 15.76 -12.42 -1.79
C ARG A 132 16.20 -12.80 -3.21
N ALA A 133 16.10 -11.85 -4.16
CA ALA A 133 16.98 -11.87 -5.33
C ALA A 133 18.40 -11.73 -4.77
N THR A 134 19.08 -12.87 -4.59
CA THR A 134 20.43 -12.91 -4.06
C THR A 134 21.32 -12.14 -5.02
N ARG A 135 21.90 -11.04 -4.51
CA ARG A 135 23.05 -10.37 -5.09
C ARG A 135 24.09 -11.45 -5.41
N ALA A 136 24.27 -11.78 -6.68
CA ALA A 136 25.43 -12.54 -7.11
C ALA A 136 26.65 -11.67 -6.79
N ALA A 137 27.39 -12.06 -5.75
CA ALA A 137 28.75 -11.59 -5.59
C ALA A 137 29.59 -12.24 -6.69
N PRO A 138 30.54 -11.52 -7.32
CA PRO A 138 31.40 -12.10 -8.32
C PRO A 138 32.27 -13.18 -7.67
N ALA A 139 32.24 -14.38 -8.25
CA ALA A 139 33.18 -15.43 -7.92
C ALA A 139 34.60 -14.92 -8.23
N ALA A 140 35.44 -14.89 -7.20
CA ALA A 140 36.88 -14.70 -7.35
C ALA A 140 37.44 -15.84 -8.21
N ALA A 141 38.11 -15.49 -9.30
CA ALA A 141 39.01 -16.37 -10.02
C ALA A 141 40.44 -16.01 -9.62
N SER A 142 41.09 -16.87 -8.83
CA SER A 142 42.53 -16.84 -8.64
C SER A 142 43.23 -17.29 -9.93
N PRO A 143 44.30 -16.61 -10.38
CA PRO A 143 45.17 -17.10 -11.44
C PRO A 143 46.09 -18.21 -10.91
N ARG A 144 46.43 -19.12 -11.81
CA ARG A 144 47.40 -20.22 -11.61
C ARG A 144 48.83 -19.70 -11.53
#